data_AF-A0A249N0N1-F1
#
_entry.id   AF-A0A249N0N1-F1
#
_cell.length_a   1.000
_cell.length_b   1.000
_cell.length_c   1.000
_cell.angle_alpha   90.00
_cell.angle_beta   90.00
_cell.angle_gamma   90.00
#
_symmetry.space_group_name_H-M   'P 1'
#
loop_
_entity.id
_entity.type
_entity.pdbx_description
1 polymer ?
#
loop_
_entity_poly.entity_id
_entity_poly.type
_entity_poly.pdbx_seq_one_letter_code
_entity_poly.pdbx_strand_id
1 'polypeptide(L)'
;MANLQRELFQLDSPLMGEIRGERSLMAFPFFALAKNAWMKPLTYATPTVTIEVRPSARGVATIYDKEIVLYIASLMAAKIEAGMEVSQDFTFTAHDLFTVTGANHSARTYARLSDALERLQGTQIRTNIEAGGEGEEGFFSWLSEARLQYARSGKGEKRLKAVRVRLCDWLFRAILRDGQVLDYAHTYFQLGPIERRIYEVARSSCVEGEPLEIDLDLLRHQIGFQNPLPNFRIAMRQIAGANIVPDYDIRLVEDAPAPPPPQGEERKAGRRAASARVIITQRPPALPNGSDWDGVGRSAQGASADS
;
A
#
# COMPACT_ATOMS: atom_id res chain seq x y z
N MET A 1 44.04 -17.17 20.26
CA MET A 1 43.48 -15.82 20.11
C MET A 1 42.22 -15.93 19.27
N ALA A 2 41.04 -15.74 19.87
CA ALA A 2 39.77 -15.94 19.20
C ALA A 2 39.46 -14.74 18.31
N ASN A 3 39.64 -14.90 17.00
CA ASN A 3 39.03 -14.03 16.00
C ASN A 3 37.54 -14.41 15.92
N LEU A 4 36.74 -13.94 16.87
CA LEU A 4 35.28 -13.99 16.78
C LEU A 4 34.86 -12.86 15.82
N GLN A 5 35.08 -13.12 14.53
CA GLN A 5 34.62 -12.27 13.44
C GLN A 5 33.14 -11.99 13.68
N ARG A 6 32.82 -10.72 13.94
CA ARG A 6 31.45 -10.23 13.85
C ARG A 6 30.97 -10.65 12.47
N GLU A 7 30.07 -11.62 12.37
CA GLU A 7 29.27 -11.78 11.16
C GLU A 7 28.52 -10.45 10.99
N LEU A 8 29.11 -9.53 10.23
CA LEU A 8 28.38 -8.41 9.65
C LEU A 8 27.44 -9.07 8.67
N PHE A 9 26.16 -9.16 9.04
CA PHE A 9 25.14 -9.53 8.07
C PHE A 9 25.24 -8.53 6.91
N GLN A 10 25.33 -9.04 5.68
CA GLN A 10 25.11 -8.20 4.52
C GLN A 10 23.62 -7.83 4.54
N LEU A 11 23.34 -6.58 4.90
CA LEU A 11 22.00 -6.04 4.95
C LEU A 11 21.64 -5.47 3.59
N ASP A 12 20.37 -5.61 3.22
CA ASP A 12 19.78 -4.96 2.06
C ASP A 12 19.29 -3.54 2.39
N SER A 13 19.12 -3.23 3.68
CA SER A 13 18.75 -1.92 4.20
C SER A 13 19.97 -1.06 4.55
N PRO A 14 19.83 0.27 4.68
CA PRO A 14 18.61 1.07 4.57
C PRO A 14 18.10 1.23 3.12
N LEU A 15 16.79 1.43 2.97
CA LEU A 15 16.22 1.91 1.71
C LEU A 15 16.63 3.38 1.50
N MET A 16 17.22 3.68 0.34
CA MET A 16 17.73 5.02 0.01
C MET A 16 16.81 5.83 -0.92
N GLY A 17 15.72 5.23 -1.40
CA GLY A 17 14.79 5.84 -2.35
C GLY A 17 13.34 5.80 -1.88
N GLU A 18 12.43 6.03 -2.83
CA GLU A 18 10.99 6.08 -2.55
C GLU A 18 10.38 4.72 -2.20
N ILE A 19 9.25 4.79 -1.51
CA ILE A 19 8.42 3.60 -1.32
C ILE A 19 7.72 3.27 -2.61
N ARG A 20 7.86 2.01 -3.00
CA ARG A 20 7.40 1.45 -4.26
C ARG A 20 6.56 0.22 -4.00
N GLY A 21 5.55 0.00 -4.83
CA GLY A 21 4.79 -1.25 -4.82
C GLY A 21 4.32 -1.65 -6.19
N GLU A 22 4.12 -2.95 -6.32
CA GLU A 22 3.61 -3.58 -7.54
C GLU A 22 2.14 -3.19 -7.75
N ARG A 23 1.79 -2.88 -9.00
CA ARG A 23 0.51 -2.30 -9.39
C ARG A 23 -0.69 -3.21 -9.09
N SER A 24 -0.59 -4.52 -9.25
CA SER A 24 -1.67 -5.47 -8.93
C SER A 24 -1.98 -5.51 -7.43
N LEU A 25 -0.96 -5.41 -6.58
CA LEU A 25 -1.11 -5.22 -5.13
C LEU A 25 -1.82 -3.91 -4.77
N MET A 26 -1.73 -2.88 -5.62
CA MET A 26 -2.52 -1.65 -5.49
C MET A 26 -3.91 -1.77 -6.12
N ALA A 27 -4.08 -2.54 -7.18
CA ALA A 27 -5.35 -2.64 -7.88
C ALA A 27 -6.37 -3.44 -7.07
N PHE A 28 -5.96 -4.50 -6.37
CA PHE A 28 -6.89 -5.50 -5.83
C PHE A 28 -6.84 -5.71 -4.30
N PRO A 29 -7.93 -6.20 -3.67
CA PRO A 29 -8.07 -6.28 -2.21
C PRO A 29 -7.45 -7.56 -1.64
N PHE A 30 -6.13 -7.55 -1.50
CA PHE A 30 -5.36 -8.67 -0.96
C PHE A 30 -5.23 -8.71 0.57
N PHE A 31 -5.49 -7.57 1.23
CA PHE A 31 -5.22 -7.38 2.65
C PHE A 31 -6.49 -6.94 3.39
N ALA A 32 -6.65 -7.36 4.64
CA ALA A 32 -7.79 -6.97 5.46
C ALA A 32 -7.67 -5.49 5.89
N LEU A 33 -8.77 -4.74 5.80
CA LEU A 33 -8.87 -3.36 6.28
C LEU A 33 -9.17 -3.30 7.79
N ALA A 34 -8.31 -3.91 8.60
CA ALA A 34 -8.50 -4.05 10.04
C ALA A 34 -7.21 -3.70 10.81
N LYS A 35 -7.37 -3.07 12.00
CA LYS A 35 -6.27 -2.82 12.94
C LYS A 35 -5.92 -4.05 13.80
N ASN A 36 -6.86 -4.99 13.90
CA ASN A 36 -6.77 -6.19 14.71
C ASN A 36 -6.83 -7.43 13.82
N ALA A 37 -6.52 -8.60 14.39
CA ALA A 37 -6.60 -9.87 13.69
C ALA A 37 -7.97 -10.07 13.02
N TRP A 38 -7.95 -10.40 11.72
CA TRP A 38 -9.13 -10.62 10.91
C TRP A 38 -9.24 -12.10 10.56
N MET A 39 -10.24 -12.79 11.13
CA MET A 39 -10.39 -14.25 11.02
C MET A 39 -11.36 -14.70 9.94
N LYS A 40 -11.94 -13.78 9.16
CA LYS A 40 -12.84 -14.13 8.06
C LYS A 40 -12.05 -14.13 6.74
N PRO A 41 -12.32 -15.08 5.82
CA PRO A 41 -11.75 -15.01 4.48
C PRO A 41 -12.13 -13.69 3.78
N LEU A 42 -11.26 -13.23 2.89
CA LEU A 42 -11.58 -12.17 1.93
C LEU A 42 -11.84 -12.82 0.58
N THR A 43 -12.86 -12.36 -0.13
CA THR A 43 -13.17 -12.81 -1.48
C THR A 43 -13.43 -11.60 -2.36
N TYR A 44 -12.94 -11.67 -3.58
CA TYR A 44 -13.18 -10.69 -4.63
C TYR A 44 -13.29 -11.41 -5.97
N ALA A 45 -14.30 -11.03 -6.76
CA ALA A 45 -14.53 -11.63 -8.06
C ALA A 45 -15.12 -10.60 -9.03
N THR A 46 -14.58 -10.59 -10.24
CA THR A 46 -15.12 -9.95 -11.44
C THR A 46 -15.20 -11.02 -12.54
N PRO A 47 -15.71 -10.69 -13.74
CA PRO A 47 -15.69 -11.64 -14.86
C PRO A 47 -14.29 -12.16 -15.24
N THR A 48 -13.23 -11.42 -14.91
CA THR A 48 -11.85 -11.74 -15.32
C THR A 48 -10.90 -12.01 -14.16
N VAL A 49 -11.20 -11.53 -12.95
CA VAL A 49 -10.30 -11.64 -11.79
C VAL A 49 -11.01 -12.31 -10.63
N THR A 50 -10.32 -13.25 -10.00
CA THR A 50 -10.75 -13.90 -8.75
C THR A 50 -9.62 -13.86 -7.73
N ILE A 51 -9.98 -13.56 -6.49
CA ILE A 51 -9.05 -13.53 -5.36
C ILE A 51 -9.77 -14.14 -4.16
N GLU A 52 -9.09 -15.07 -3.51
CA GLU A 52 -9.47 -15.65 -2.24
C GLU A 52 -8.29 -15.56 -1.27
N VAL A 53 -8.53 -14.95 -0.11
CA VAL A 53 -7.53 -14.81 0.95
C VAL A 53 -8.05 -15.48 2.21
N ARG A 54 -7.35 -16.52 2.68
CA ARG A 54 -7.72 -17.30 3.86
C ARG A 54 -6.83 -16.96 5.05
N PRO A 55 -7.42 -16.84 6.25
CA PRO A 55 -6.69 -16.58 7.48
C PRO A 55 -5.86 -17.80 7.90
N SER A 56 -4.76 -17.55 8.61
CA SER A 56 -4.14 -18.54 9.50
C SER A 56 -4.78 -18.49 10.89
N ALA A 57 -4.23 -19.25 11.85
CA ALA A 57 -4.57 -19.09 13.27
C ALA A 57 -4.32 -17.66 13.82
N ARG A 58 -3.51 -16.84 13.13
CA ARG A 58 -3.24 -15.44 13.46
C ARG A 58 -4.10 -14.44 12.68
N GLY A 59 -4.99 -14.93 11.81
CA GLY A 59 -5.81 -14.13 10.91
C GLY A 59 -5.14 -13.85 9.56
N VAL A 60 -5.87 -13.11 8.72
CA VAL A 60 -5.40 -12.59 7.43
C VAL A 60 -4.44 -11.42 7.64
N ALA A 61 -3.42 -11.31 6.80
CA ALA A 61 -2.55 -10.15 6.70
C ALA A 61 -3.38 -8.88 6.45
N THR A 62 -3.15 -7.87 7.28
CA THR A 62 -3.85 -6.59 7.25
C THR A 62 -3.11 -5.60 6.36
N ILE A 63 -3.78 -4.50 6.01
CA ILE A 63 -3.16 -3.41 5.24
C ILE A 63 -1.97 -2.75 5.98
N TYR A 64 -1.84 -2.97 7.29
CA TYR A 64 -0.65 -2.56 8.05
C TYR A 64 0.51 -3.55 7.89
N ASP A 65 0.22 -4.84 7.71
CA ASP A 65 1.26 -5.84 7.45
C ASP A 65 1.85 -5.66 6.04
N LYS A 66 1.04 -5.14 5.10
CA LYS A 66 1.46 -4.75 3.75
C LYS A 66 2.65 -3.78 3.76
N GLU A 67 2.85 -2.98 4.81
CA GLU A 67 4.00 -2.09 4.93
C GLU A 67 5.35 -2.83 4.79
N ILE A 68 5.44 -4.05 5.33
CA ILE A 68 6.63 -4.90 5.21
C ILE A 68 6.81 -5.35 3.75
N VAL A 69 5.72 -5.73 3.09
CA VAL A 69 5.73 -6.14 1.67
C VAL A 69 6.18 -5.00 0.78
N LEU A 70 5.66 -3.78 1.01
CA LEU A 70 6.08 -2.58 0.26
C LEU A 70 7.55 -2.25 0.51
N TYR A 71 8.02 -2.35 1.75
CA TYR A 71 9.43 -2.11 2.06
C TYR A 71 10.36 -3.08 1.33
N ILE A 72 10.05 -4.38 1.33
CA ILE A 72 10.84 -5.38 0.60
C ILE A 72 10.77 -5.13 -0.91
N ALA A 73 9.59 -4.83 -1.45
CA ALA A 73 9.44 -4.50 -2.88
C ALA A 73 10.25 -3.27 -3.27
N SER A 74 10.34 -2.27 -2.39
CA SER A 74 11.15 -1.07 -2.59
C SER A 74 12.65 -1.38 -2.61
N LEU A 75 13.13 -2.22 -1.67
CA LEU A 75 14.52 -2.70 -1.67
C LEU A 75 14.84 -3.48 -2.95
N MET A 76 13.93 -4.35 -3.38
CA MET A 76 14.07 -5.12 -4.62
C MET A 76 14.14 -4.21 -5.85
N ALA A 77 13.23 -3.24 -5.97
CA ALA A 77 13.20 -2.28 -7.07
C ALA A 77 14.48 -1.44 -7.11
N ALA A 78 14.98 -0.97 -5.95
CA ALA A 78 16.22 -0.20 -5.87
C ALA A 78 17.44 -1.01 -6.33
N LYS A 79 17.52 -2.30 -5.98
CA LYS A 79 18.58 -3.20 -6.47
C LYS A 79 18.51 -3.41 -7.98
N ILE A 80 17.31 -3.62 -8.52
CA ILE A 80 17.09 -3.77 -9.98
C ILE A 80 17.54 -2.50 -10.71
N GLU A 81 17.15 -1.33 -10.23
CA GLU A 81 17.53 -0.03 -10.80
C GLU A 81 19.05 0.19 -10.75
N ALA A 82 19.72 -0.30 -9.69
CA ALA A 82 21.17 -0.28 -9.58
C ALA A 82 21.90 -1.36 -10.44
N GLY A 83 21.17 -2.16 -11.22
CA GLY A 83 21.73 -3.23 -12.04
C GLY A 83 22.31 -4.40 -11.23
N MET A 84 21.87 -4.56 -9.97
CA MET A 84 22.32 -5.64 -9.10
C MET A 84 21.50 -6.91 -9.34
N GLU A 85 22.14 -8.07 -9.16
CA GLU A 85 21.42 -9.34 -9.12
C GLU A 85 20.50 -9.38 -7.89
N VAL A 86 19.25 -9.78 -8.09
CA VAL A 86 18.24 -9.87 -7.03
C VAL A 86 17.84 -11.33 -6.80
N SER A 87 17.74 -11.70 -5.52
CA SER A 87 17.20 -12.97 -5.07
C SER A 87 15.89 -12.74 -4.30
N GLN A 88 15.21 -13.83 -3.94
CA GLN A 88 13.99 -13.79 -3.11
C GLN A 88 14.27 -13.51 -1.63
N ASP A 89 15.52 -13.66 -1.20
CA ASP A 89 15.90 -13.56 0.21
C ASP A 89 16.34 -12.13 0.53
N PHE A 90 15.68 -11.51 1.52
CA PHE A 90 15.98 -10.17 1.98
C PHE A 90 16.32 -10.17 3.47
N THR A 91 17.36 -9.42 3.84
CA THR A 91 17.79 -9.20 5.21
C THR A 91 17.84 -7.70 5.50
N PHE A 92 17.06 -7.23 6.46
CA PHE A 92 17.02 -5.81 6.84
C PHE A 92 16.90 -5.65 8.35
N THR A 93 17.12 -4.43 8.86
CA THR A 93 16.89 -4.15 10.28
C THR A 93 15.46 -3.65 10.52
N ALA A 94 14.89 -3.97 11.67
CA ALA A 94 13.60 -3.40 12.08
C ALA A 94 13.69 -1.88 12.28
N HIS A 95 14.88 -1.36 12.63
CA HIS A 95 15.09 0.08 12.75
C HIS A 95 14.86 0.77 11.40
N ASP A 96 15.50 0.30 10.33
CA ASP A 96 15.38 0.90 9.01
C ASP A 96 13.95 0.82 8.47
N LEU A 97 13.27 -0.32 8.66
CA LEU A 97 11.85 -0.46 8.32
C LEU A 97 10.99 0.58 9.05
N PHE A 98 11.14 0.71 10.38
CA PHE A 98 10.30 1.61 11.17
C PHE A 98 10.57 3.08 10.87
N THR A 99 11.81 3.44 10.54
CA THR A 99 12.15 4.80 10.09
C THR A 99 11.39 5.15 8.81
N VAL A 100 11.30 4.22 7.86
CA VAL A 100 10.59 4.43 6.60
C VAL A 100 9.06 4.44 6.79
N THR A 101 8.51 3.57 7.65
CA THR A 101 7.05 3.52 7.87
C THR A 101 6.54 4.55 8.88
N GLY A 102 7.43 5.31 9.52
CA GLY A 102 7.09 6.27 10.57
C GLY A 102 6.62 5.61 11.87
N ALA A 103 6.96 4.34 12.10
CA ALA A 103 6.60 3.62 13.31
C ALA A 103 7.55 3.94 14.47
N ASN A 104 7.01 4.13 15.68
CA ASN A 104 7.84 4.36 16.87
C ASN A 104 8.69 3.13 17.23
N HIS A 105 9.93 3.35 17.70
CA HIS A 105 10.80 2.26 18.18
C HIS A 105 10.47 1.87 19.62
N SER A 106 9.51 0.96 19.81
CA SER A 106 9.09 0.48 21.13
C SER A 106 9.01 -1.05 21.19
N ALA A 107 9.09 -1.65 22.39
CA ALA A 107 8.91 -3.10 22.57
C ALA A 107 7.59 -3.62 21.97
N ARG A 108 6.52 -2.82 22.07
CA ARG A 108 5.22 -3.11 21.44
C ARG A 108 5.31 -3.17 19.91
N THR A 109 6.11 -2.31 19.29
CA THR A 109 6.33 -2.29 17.85
C THR A 109 7.05 -3.55 17.36
N TYR A 110 8.03 -4.03 18.12
CA TYR A 110 8.70 -5.30 17.82
C TYR A 110 7.76 -6.51 17.92
N ALA A 111 6.88 -6.55 18.92
CA ALA A 111 5.85 -7.59 19.00
C ALA A 111 4.90 -7.54 17.78
N ARG A 112 4.46 -6.34 17.40
CA ARG A 112 3.63 -6.15 16.19
C ARG A 112 4.32 -6.59 14.90
N LEU A 113 5.62 -6.33 14.77
CA LEU A 113 6.42 -6.82 13.65
C LEU A 113 6.44 -8.36 13.60
N SER A 114 6.62 -9.02 14.75
CA SER A 114 6.54 -10.49 14.82
C SER A 114 5.18 -11.01 14.39
N ASP A 115 4.10 -10.41 14.92
CA ASP A 115 2.73 -10.81 14.57
C ASP A 115 2.42 -10.56 13.08
N ALA A 116 2.94 -9.47 12.50
CA ALA A 116 2.80 -9.13 11.09
C ALA A 116 3.50 -10.17 10.20
N LEU A 117 4.74 -10.54 10.53
CA LEU A 117 5.48 -11.58 9.81
C LEU A 117 4.78 -12.95 9.89
N GLU A 118 4.24 -13.32 11.07
CA GLU A 118 3.44 -14.54 11.22
C GLU A 118 2.18 -14.51 10.34
N ARG A 119 1.47 -13.37 10.26
CA ARG A 119 0.31 -13.23 9.37
C ARG A 119 0.69 -13.28 7.89
N LEU A 120 1.78 -12.63 7.49
CA LEU A 120 2.26 -12.64 6.10
C LEU A 120 2.68 -14.04 5.64
N GLN A 121 3.30 -14.82 6.52
CA GLN A 121 3.66 -16.22 6.23
C GLN A 121 2.46 -17.17 6.30
N GLY A 122 1.49 -16.90 7.17
CA GLY A 122 0.35 -17.79 7.37
C GLY A 122 -0.84 -17.55 6.42
N THR A 123 -1.01 -16.32 5.91
CA THR A 123 -2.13 -15.98 5.00
C THR A 123 -2.01 -16.77 3.70
N GLN A 124 -3.07 -17.50 3.33
CA GLN A 124 -3.11 -18.28 2.10
C GLN A 124 -3.90 -17.54 1.03
N ILE A 125 -3.32 -17.40 -0.16
CA ILE A 125 -3.85 -16.57 -1.24
C ILE A 125 -3.98 -17.41 -2.49
N ARG A 126 -5.15 -17.36 -3.11
CA ARG A 126 -5.41 -17.95 -4.43
C ARG A 126 -5.96 -16.87 -5.35
N THR A 127 -5.36 -16.73 -6.52
CA THR A 127 -5.82 -15.79 -7.54
C THR A 127 -5.49 -16.31 -8.94
N ASN A 128 -6.25 -15.85 -9.94
CA ASN A 128 -5.95 -16.08 -11.35
C ASN A 128 -5.17 -14.91 -11.99
N ILE A 129 -4.69 -13.94 -11.20
CA ILE A 129 -3.80 -12.89 -11.69
C ILE A 129 -2.42 -13.51 -11.96
N GLU A 130 -2.00 -13.43 -13.22
CA GLU A 130 -0.67 -13.89 -13.66
C GLU A 130 0.42 -12.92 -13.17
N ALA A 131 1.60 -13.46 -12.88
CA ALA A 131 2.77 -12.69 -12.45
C ALA A 131 3.99 -13.11 -13.29
N GLY A 132 4.58 -12.17 -14.03
CA GLY A 132 5.71 -12.43 -14.91
C GLY A 132 5.39 -13.32 -16.10
N GLY A 133 4.15 -13.22 -16.61
CA GLY A 133 3.63 -14.02 -17.73
C GLY A 133 3.25 -15.46 -17.37
N GLU A 134 3.25 -15.81 -16.08
CA GLU A 134 2.95 -17.15 -15.59
C GLU A 134 1.80 -17.07 -14.58
N GLY A 135 0.75 -17.86 -14.81
CA GLY A 135 -0.30 -18.15 -13.84
C GLY A 135 0.06 -19.36 -12.98
N GLU A 136 -0.43 -19.40 -11.74
CA GLU A 136 -0.27 -20.55 -10.84
C GLU A 136 -1.63 -21.00 -10.31
N GLU A 137 -1.86 -22.31 -10.30
CA GLU A 137 -2.98 -22.90 -9.58
C GLU A 137 -2.55 -23.28 -8.16
N GLY A 138 -3.30 -22.82 -7.16
CA GLY A 138 -3.08 -23.21 -5.76
C GLY A 138 -3.14 -22.04 -4.79
N PHE A 139 -2.60 -22.28 -3.60
CA PHE A 139 -2.45 -21.25 -2.58
C PHE A 139 -0.97 -20.93 -2.37
N PHE A 140 -0.67 -19.65 -2.19
CA PHE A 140 0.64 -19.17 -1.76
C PHE A 140 0.51 -18.23 -0.56
N SER A 141 1.63 -18.00 0.12
CA SER A 141 1.75 -16.96 1.15
C SER A 141 2.57 -15.79 0.62
N TRP A 142 2.48 -14.60 1.24
CA TRP A 142 3.35 -13.47 0.85
C TRP A 142 4.83 -13.76 1.08
N LEU A 143 5.12 -14.42 2.20
CA LEU A 143 6.47 -14.82 2.60
C LEU A 143 6.50 -16.35 2.72
N SER A 144 7.44 -17.01 2.05
CA SER A 144 7.68 -18.43 2.26
C SER A 144 8.49 -18.69 3.53
N GLU A 145 9.32 -17.73 3.94
CA GLU A 145 10.06 -17.75 5.20
C GLU A 145 10.12 -16.35 5.81
N ALA A 146 10.04 -16.28 7.14
CA ALA A 146 10.25 -15.06 7.92
C ALA A 146 10.89 -15.45 9.26
N ARG A 147 12.06 -14.88 9.55
CA ARG A 147 12.84 -15.15 10.77
C ARG A 147 13.36 -13.87 11.39
N LEU A 148 13.12 -13.73 12.69
CA LEU A 148 13.69 -12.67 13.50
C LEU A 148 14.98 -13.18 14.15
N GLN A 149 16.12 -12.59 13.78
CA GLN A 149 17.42 -12.96 14.32
C GLN A 149 17.74 -12.13 15.55
N TYR A 150 18.02 -12.80 16.67
CA TYR A 150 18.31 -12.14 17.94
C TYR A 150 19.73 -12.44 18.40
N ALA A 151 20.38 -11.44 19.00
CA ALA A 151 21.53 -11.64 19.86
C ALA A 151 21.09 -11.53 21.33
N ARG A 152 21.76 -12.25 22.23
CA ARG A 152 21.59 -12.03 23.67
C ARG A 152 22.66 -11.05 24.17
N SER A 153 22.25 -10.10 25.00
CA SER A 153 23.21 -9.28 25.75
C SER A 153 23.91 -10.12 26.81
N GLY A 154 24.98 -9.60 27.42
CA GLY A 154 25.63 -10.25 28.56
C GLY A 154 24.69 -10.45 29.78
N LYS A 155 23.55 -9.75 29.82
CA LYS A 155 22.50 -9.90 30.83
C LYS A 155 21.37 -10.86 30.42
N GLY A 156 21.48 -11.53 29.26
CA GLY A 156 20.52 -12.52 28.77
C GLY A 156 19.33 -11.97 27.96
N GLU A 157 19.20 -10.65 27.86
CA GLU A 157 18.12 -9.96 27.13
C GLU A 157 18.23 -10.18 25.62
N LYS A 158 17.11 -10.47 24.96
CA LYS A 158 17.04 -10.60 23.50
C LYS A 158 17.05 -9.22 22.86
N ARG A 159 18.03 -8.97 21.98
CA ARG A 159 18.09 -7.81 21.10
C ARG A 159 17.95 -8.26 19.65
N LEU A 160 16.92 -7.77 18.97
CA LEU A 160 16.75 -8.05 17.54
C LEU A 160 17.94 -7.47 16.76
N LYS A 161 18.49 -8.27 15.85
CA LYS A 161 19.64 -7.94 15.00
C LYS A 161 19.21 -7.70 13.57
N ALA A 162 18.41 -8.61 13.02
CA ALA A 162 17.95 -8.54 11.65
C ALA A 162 16.62 -9.27 11.51
N VAL A 163 15.87 -8.87 10.50
CA VAL A 163 14.71 -9.56 9.94
C VAL A 163 15.20 -10.22 8.66
N ARG A 164 15.01 -11.54 8.54
CA ARG A 164 15.25 -12.28 7.30
C ARG A 164 13.93 -12.76 6.76
N VAL A 165 13.69 -12.55 5.48
CA VAL A 165 12.47 -12.96 4.81
C VAL A 165 12.79 -13.56 3.46
N ARG A 166 11.92 -14.45 2.99
CA ARG A 166 11.93 -14.94 1.62
C ARG A 166 10.58 -14.64 0.97
N LEU A 167 10.60 -13.88 -0.11
CA LEU A 167 9.41 -13.61 -0.92
C LEU A 167 8.92 -14.91 -1.59
N CYS A 168 7.61 -15.07 -1.73
CA CYS A 168 7.08 -16.13 -2.59
C CYS A 168 7.36 -15.87 -4.06
N ASP A 169 7.29 -16.94 -4.87
CA ASP A 169 7.60 -16.91 -6.29
C ASP A 169 6.68 -15.94 -7.05
N TRP A 170 5.38 -15.95 -6.74
CA TRP A 170 4.40 -15.06 -7.34
C TRP A 170 4.76 -13.58 -7.16
N LEU A 171 5.02 -13.13 -5.92
CA LEU A 171 5.33 -11.73 -5.64
C LEU A 171 6.70 -11.33 -6.20
N PHE A 172 7.68 -12.23 -6.12
CA PHE A 172 9.00 -11.99 -6.69
C PHE A 172 8.93 -11.81 -8.21
N ARG A 173 8.19 -12.68 -8.94
CA ARG A 173 7.99 -12.52 -10.39
C ARG A 173 7.22 -11.25 -10.71
N ALA A 174 6.18 -10.92 -9.95
CA ALA A 174 5.38 -9.72 -10.18
C ALA A 174 6.24 -8.45 -10.12
N ILE A 175 7.13 -8.34 -9.11
CA ILE A 175 8.04 -7.20 -8.98
C ILE A 175 9.14 -7.23 -10.07
N LEU A 176 9.74 -8.40 -10.32
CA LEU A 176 10.89 -8.53 -11.21
C LEU A 176 10.53 -8.36 -12.69
N ARG A 177 9.44 -8.98 -13.13
CA ARG A 177 9.15 -9.20 -14.55
C ARG A 177 8.08 -8.27 -15.11
N ASP A 178 7.07 -7.92 -14.32
CA ASP A 178 5.98 -7.08 -14.84
C ASP A 178 6.41 -5.61 -14.96
N GLY A 179 7.39 -5.18 -14.15
CA GLY A 179 7.96 -3.82 -14.19
C GLY A 179 6.94 -2.72 -13.84
N GLN A 180 5.73 -3.08 -13.40
CA GLN A 180 4.65 -2.17 -13.05
C GLN A 180 4.77 -1.73 -11.58
N VAL A 181 5.90 -1.11 -11.24
CA VAL A 181 6.18 -0.62 -9.89
C VAL A 181 5.87 0.87 -9.82
N LEU A 182 4.99 1.26 -8.90
CA LEU A 182 4.54 2.64 -8.74
C LEU A 182 5.02 3.21 -7.40
N ASP A 183 5.45 4.47 -7.42
CA ASP A 183 5.82 5.21 -6.22
C ASP A 183 4.59 5.57 -5.39
N TYR A 184 4.74 5.49 -4.06
CA TYR A 184 3.79 5.93 -3.06
C TYR A 184 4.15 7.33 -2.55
N ALA A 185 3.13 8.16 -2.30
CA ALA A 185 3.32 9.43 -1.61
C ALA A 185 3.94 9.24 -0.21
N HIS A 186 4.83 10.13 0.21
CA HIS A 186 5.51 10.06 1.51
C HIS A 186 4.55 10.01 2.72
N THR A 187 3.35 10.59 2.60
CA THR A 187 2.33 10.61 3.65
C THR A 187 1.44 9.37 3.67
N TYR A 188 1.62 8.41 2.75
CA TYR A 188 0.78 7.22 2.63
C TYR A 188 0.66 6.44 3.94
N PHE A 189 1.75 6.24 4.68
CA PHE A 189 1.70 5.48 5.93
C PHE A 189 0.96 6.21 7.08
N GLN A 190 0.66 7.50 6.93
CA GLN A 190 -0.12 8.26 7.90
C GLN A 190 -1.63 8.05 7.72
N LEU A 191 -2.06 7.48 6.59
CA LEU A 191 -3.46 7.25 6.27
C LEU A 191 -4.08 6.10 7.08
N GLY A 192 -5.38 6.22 7.31
CA GLY A 192 -6.22 5.14 7.82
C GLY A 192 -6.36 3.98 6.81
N PRO A 193 -6.90 2.82 7.24
CA PRO A 193 -6.89 1.62 6.42
C PRO A 193 -7.74 1.76 5.15
N ILE A 194 -8.86 2.48 5.21
CA ILE A 194 -9.75 2.67 4.07
C ILE A 194 -9.12 3.69 3.11
N GLU A 195 -8.57 4.77 3.65
CA GLU A 195 -7.89 5.83 2.90
C GLU A 195 -6.68 5.31 2.14
N ARG A 196 -5.85 4.46 2.77
CA ARG A 196 -4.73 3.76 2.09
C ARG A 196 -5.22 2.96 0.89
N ARG A 197 -6.31 2.24 1.06
CA ARG A 197 -6.84 1.38 0.00
C ARG A 197 -7.48 2.19 -1.13
N ILE A 198 -8.15 3.29 -0.84
CA ILE A 198 -8.64 4.22 -1.86
C ILE A 198 -7.48 4.87 -2.62
N TYR A 199 -6.44 5.31 -1.91
CA TYR A 199 -5.20 5.83 -2.53
C TYR A 199 -4.63 4.81 -3.53
N GLU A 200 -4.52 3.54 -3.15
CA GLU A 200 -3.96 2.50 -4.01
C GLU A 200 -4.82 2.23 -5.25
N VAL A 201 -6.14 2.16 -5.10
CA VAL A 201 -7.04 2.02 -6.26
C VAL A 201 -6.91 3.23 -7.19
N ALA A 202 -6.87 4.44 -6.62
CA ALA A 202 -6.68 5.66 -7.39
C ALA A 202 -5.34 5.66 -8.13
N ARG A 203 -4.24 5.33 -7.44
CA ARG A 203 -2.88 5.31 -7.99
C ARG A 203 -2.69 4.26 -9.09
N SER A 204 -3.37 3.13 -8.99
CA SER A 204 -3.29 2.06 -9.98
C SER A 204 -4.21 2.26 -11.19
N SER A 205 -5.29 3.03 -11.05
CA SER A 205 -6.40 3.05 -12.02
C SER A 205 -6.68 4.42 -12.64
N CYS A 206 -6.32 5.54 -11.99
CA CYS A 206 -6.54 6.87 -12.56
C CYS A 206 -5.60 7.09 -13.75
N VAL A 207 -6.14 7.70 -14.80
CA VAL A 207 -5.38 8.19 -15.96
C VAL A 207 -5.20 9.70 -15.79
N GLU A 208 -4.02 10.20 -16.14
CA GLU A 208 -3.73 11.63 -16.04
C GLU A 208 -4.73 12.45 -16.87
N GLY A 209 -5.31 13.48 -16.25
CA GLY A 209 -6.29 14.36 -16.89
C GLY A 209 -7.72 13.82 -16.92
N GLU A 210 -7.98 12.58 -16.50
CA GLU A 210 -9.31 11.97 -16.53
C GLU A 210 -9.81 11.59 -15.12
N PRO A 211 -11.03 11.99 -14.73
CA PRO A 211 -11.64 11.54 -13.48
C PRO A 211 -11.97 10.04 -13.53
N LEU A 212 -11.62 9.30 -12.48
CA LEU A 212 -12.13 7.97 -12.25
C LEU A 212 -13.52 8.06 -11.63
N GLU A 213 -14.55 7.71 -12.41
CA GLU A 213 -15.92 7.55 -11.91
C GLU A 213 -16.24 6.07 -11.66
N ILE A 214 -16.70 5.75 -10.45
CA ILE A 214 -17.02 4.37 -10.07
C ILE A 214 -18.27 4.31 -9.20
N ASP A 215 -19.13 3.31 -9.42
CA ASP A 215 -20.25 3.02 -8.54
C ASP A 215 -19.77 2.73 -7.11
N LEU A 216 -20.49 3.24 -6.10
CA LEU A 216 -20.08 3.13 -4.71
C LEU A 216 -19.96 1.66 -4.24
N ASP A 217 -20.85 0.78 -4.69
CA ASP A 217 -20.80 -0.62 -4.31
C ASP A 217 -19.69 -1.35 -5.07
N LEU A 218 -19.44 -1.02 -6.33
CA LEU A 218 -18.26 -1.53 -7.05
C LEU A 218 -16.95 -1.11 -6.37
N LEU A 219 -16.80 0.15 -5.99
CA LEU A 219 -15.63 0.61 -5.24
C LEU A 219 -15.50 -0.12 -3.90
N ARG A 220 -16.61 -0.33 -3.18
CA ARG A 220 -16.62 -1.09 -1.91
C ARG A 220 -16.00 -2.47 -2.09
N HIS A 221 -16.37 -3.18 -3.16
CA HIS A 221 -15.79 -4.47 -3.50
C HIS A 221 -14.32 -4.34 -3.93
N GLN A 222 -13.97 -3.37 -4.77
CA GLN A 222 -12.59 -3.12 -5.24
C GLN A 222 -11.60 -2.86 -4.10
N ILE A 223 -12.03 -2.13 -3.07
CA ILE A 223 -11.21 -1.85 -1.90
C ILE A 223 -11.28 -2.99 -0.86
N GLY A 224 -12.15 -3.98 -1.04
CA GLY A 224 -12.28 -5.10 -0.10
C GLY A 224 -12.94 -4.73 1.22
N PHE A 225 -13.81 -3.71 1.23
CA PHE A 225 -14.49 -3.27 2.43
C PHE A 225 -15.64 -4.23 2.80
N GLN A 226 -15.50 -4.88 3.96
CA GLN A 226 -16.31 -6.03 4.36
C GLN A 226 -17.66 -5.66 4.99
N ASN A 227 -17.82 -4.42 5.47
CA ASN A 227 -19.06 -4.00 6.10
C ASN A 227 -20.13 -3.63 5.05
N PRO A 228 -21.43 -3.66 5.41
CA PRO A 228 -22.52 -3.32 4.49
C PRO A 228 -22.37 -1.94 3.84
N LEU A 229 -22.91 -1.79 2.63
CA LEU A 229 -22.86 -0.56 1.82
C LEU A 229 -23.23 0.73 2.57
N PRO A 230 -24.25 0.77 3.46
CA PRO A 230 -24.55 1.97 4.25
C PRO A 230 -23.37 2.44 5.12
N ASN A 231 -22.61 1.52 5.70
CA ASN A 231 -21.43 1.85 6.50
C ASN A 231 -20.31 2.39 5.61
N PHE A 232 -20.17 1.83 4.42
CA PHE A 232 -19.19 2.33 3.44
C PHE A 232 -19.54 3.74 2.97
N ARG A 233 -20.82 4.03 2.72
CA ARG A 233 -21.30 5.38 2.40
C ARG A 233 -20.95 6.40 3.49
N ILE A 234 -21.13 6.05 4.76
CA ILE A 234 -20.75 6.92 5.89
C ILE A 234 -19.24 7.18 5.89
N ALA A 235 -18.43 6.12 5.72
CA ALA A 235 -16.97 6.25 5.63
C ALA A 235 -16.56 7.16 4.45
N MET A 236 -17.16 6.99 3.27
CA MET A 236 -16.85 7.80 2.10
C MET A 236 -17.20 9.28 2.29
N ARG A 237 -18.29 9.62 3.00
CA ARG A 237 -18.58 11.02 3.35
C ARG A 237 -17.50 11.63 4.23
N GLN A 238 -17.02 10.88 5.23
CA GLN A 238 -15.94 11.33 6.10
C GLN A 238 -14.64 11.53 5.34
N ILE A 239 -14.28 10.57 4.47
CA ILE A 239 -13.05 10.61 3.67
C ILE A 239 -13.09 11.77 2.67
N ALA A 240 -14.20 11.93 1.94
CA ALA A 240 -14.39 13.05 1.00
C ALA A 240 -14.35 14.40 1.72
N GLY A 241 -14.96 14.51 2.91
CA GLY A 241 -14.95 15.75 3.70
C GLY A 241 -13.58 16.09 4.30
N ALA A 242 -12.79 15.08 4.69
CA ALA A 242 -11.45 15.29 5.24
C ALA A 242 -10.42 15.65 4.15
N ASN A 243 -10.61 15.14 2.93
CA ASN A 243 -9.75 15.37 1.76
C ASN A 243 -8.25 15.11 2.00
N ILE A 244 -7.92 14.12 2.84
CA ILE A 244 -6.54 13.81 3.26
C ILE A 244 -5.80 12.81 2.38
N VAL A 245 -6.46 12.24 1.37
CA VAL A 245 -5.79 11.28 0.46
C VAL A 245 -4.79 12.08 -0.40
N PRO A 246 -3.48 11.75 -0.35
CA PRO A 246 -2.47 12.49 -1.10
C PRO A 246 -2.73 12.35 -2.60
N ASP A 247 -2.38 13.40 -3.35
CA ASP A 247 -2.49 13.47 -4.82
C ASP A 247 -3.89 13.32 -5.43
N TYR A 248 -4.93 13.05 -4.63
CA TYR A 248 -6.28 12.78 -5.15
C TYR A 248 -7.34 13.56 -4.38
N ASP A 249 -8.25 14.20 -5.12
CA ASP A 249 -9.51 14.70 -4.59
C ASP A 249 -10.60 13.64 -4.75
N ILE A 250 -11.36 13.41 -3.68
CA ILE A 250 -12.42 12.40 -3.63
C ILE A 250 -13.76 13.09 -3.42
N ARG A 251 -14.71 12.83 -4.31
CA ARG A 251 -16.08 13.32 -4.19
C ARG A 251 -17.07 12.17 -4.18
N LEU A 252 -18.02 12.22 -3.25
CA LEU A 252 -19.17 11.34 -3.24
C LEU A 252 -20.36 12.08 -3.87
N VAL A 253 -20.93 11.53 -4.94
CA VAL A 253 -22.14 12.01 -5.59
C VAL A 253 -23.27 11.06 -5.24
N GLU A 254 -24.28 11.56 -4.52
CA GLU A 254 -25.43 10.79 -4.11
C GLU A 254 -26.67 11.28 -4.86
N ASP A 255 -27.45 10.35 -5.43
CA ASP A 255 -28.72 10.71 -6.03
C ASP A 255 -29.70 11.20 -4.96
N ALA A 256 -30.62 12.07 -5.37
CA ALA A 256 -31.68 12.54 -4.50
C ALA A 256 -32.46 11.33 -3.92
N PRO A 257 -32.75 11.32 -2.61
CA PRO A 257 -33.59 10.28 -2.04
C PRO A 257 -34.94 10.28 -2.76
N ALA A 258 -35.43 9.09 -3.14
CA ALA A 258 -36.74 8.97 -3.78
C ALA A 258 -37.79 9.71 -2.93
N PRO A 259 -38.75 10.43 -3.54
CA PRO A 259 -39.76 11.22 -2.82
C PRO A 259 -40.58 10.32 -1.87
N PRO A 260 -41.05 10.85 -0.73
CA PRO A 260 -41.89 10.09 0.19
C PRO A 260 -43.13 9.57 -0.55
N PRO A 261 -43.61 8.36 -0.22
CA PRO A 261 -44.82 7.85 -0.83
C PRO A 261 -46.02 8.77 -0.49
N PRO A 262 -47.03 8.85 -1.37
CA PRO A 262 -48.26 9.57 -1.08
C PRO A 262 -48.92 9.04 0.21
N GLN A 263 -49.59 9.91 0.95
CA GLN A 263 -50.25 9.56 2.21
C GLN A 263 -51.23 8.39 1.99
N GLY A 264 -50.99 7.26 2.66
CA GLY A 264 -51.85 6.07 2.61
C GLY A 264 -51.18 4.80 2.09
N GLU A 265 -49.97 4.87 1.52
CA GLU A 265 -49.23 3.67 1.09
C GLU A 265 -48.25 3.17 2.16
N GLU A 266 -48.31 1.87 2.47
CA GLU A 266 -47.34 1.20 3.34
C GLU A 266 -45.93 1.23 2.74
N ARG A 267 -44.91 1.43 3.59
CA ARG A 267 -43.50 1.33 3.20
C ARG A 267 -43.21 -0.12 2.80
N LYS A 268 -43.22 -0.43 1.49
CA LYS A 268 -42.77 -1.73 0.98
C LYS A 268 -41.34 -2.01 1.47
N ALA A 269 -41.16 -3.15 2.15
CA ALA A 269 -39.83 -3.66 2.52
C ALA A 269 -39.03 -3.90 1.24
N GLY A 270 -37.89 -3.20 1.09
CA GLY A 270 -37.03 -3.32 -0.10
C GLY A 270 -36.82 -2.04 -0.91
N ARG A 271 -37.07 -0.85 -0.37
CA ARG A 271 -36.73 0.42 -1.04
C ARG A 271 -35.23 0.43 -1.41
N ARG A 272 -34.93 0.40 -2.71
CA ARG A 272 -33.56 0.42 -3.25
C ARG A 272 -32.85 1.65 -2.69
N ALA A 273 -31.70 1.47 -2.05
CA ALA A 273 -30.91 2.60 -1.57
C ALA A 273 -30.59 3.53 -2.75
N ALA A 274 -30.58 4.85 -2.51
CA ALA A 274 -30.18 5.82 -3.54
C ALA A 274 -28.82 5.41 -4.13
N SER A 275 -28.74 5.44 -5.46
CA SER A 275 -27.50 5.14 -6.16
C SER A 275 -26.48 6.24 -5.81
N ALA A 276 -25.22 5.85 -5.72
CA ALA A 276 -24.15 6.76 -5.37
C ALA A 276 -22.92 6.40 -6.18
N ARG A 277 -22.20 7.41 -6.63
CA ARG A 277 -20.95 7.28 -7.37
C ARG A 277 -19.84 8.02 -6.63
N VAL A 278 -18.63 7.51 -6.77
CA VAL A 278 -17.42 8.16 -6.28
C VAL A 278 -16.65 8.66 -7.49
N ILE A 279 -16.25 9.92 -7.43
CA ILE A 279 -15.42 10.57 -8.44
C ILE A 279 -14.07 10.85 -7.79
N ILE A 280 -13.01 10.27 -8.35
CA ILE A 280 -11.64 10.46 -7.91
C ILE A 280 -10.89 11.20 -9.01
N THR A 281 -10.33 12.36 -8.67
CA THR A 281 -9.56 13.20 -9.59
C THR A 281 -8.15 13.36 -9.07
N GLN A 282 -7.15 13.13 -9.93
CA GLN A 282 -5.78 13.45 -9.59
C GLN A 282 -5.64 14.97 -9.45
N ARG A 283 -5.03 15.41 -8.35
CA ARG A 283 -4.71 16.81 -8.14
C ARG A 283 -3.66 17.24 -9.16
N PRO A 284 -3.76 18.44 -9.73
CA PRO A 284 -2.67 18.97 -10.54
C PRO A 284 -1.41 19.06 -9.67
N PRO A 285 -0.23 18.80 -10.25
CA PRO A 285 1.02 18.98 -9.53
C PRO A 285 1.10 20.41 -9.00
N ALA A 286 1.53 20.55 -7.74
CA ALA A 286 1.74 21.87 -7.16
C ALA A 286 2.72 22.65 -8.06
N LEU A 287 2.32 23.82 -8.54
CA LEU A 287 3.23 24.69 -9.27
C LEU A 287 4.44 24.98 -8.39
N PRO A 288 5.69 24.83 -8.90
CA PRO A 288 6.85 25.23 -8.12
C PRO A 288 6.69 26.70 -7.73
N ASN A 289 6.86 27.01 -6.45
CA ASN A 289 6.76 28.38 -5.93
C ASN A 289 7.67 29.29 -6.76
N GLY A 290 7.08 30.20 -7.53
CA GLY A 290 7.77 31.17 -8.37
C GLY A 290 8.38 32.32 -7.56
N SER A 291 9.26 32.00 -6.62
CA SER A 291 10.00 32.98 -5.82
C SER A 291 11.49 32.61 -5.80
N ASP A 292 12.15 32.80 -6.95
CA ASP A 292 13.62 32.99 -7.04
C ASP A 292 14.02 33.46 -8.45
N TRP A 293 13.30 34.46 -8.99
CA TRP A 293 13.75 35.23 -10.17
C TRP A 293 13.66 36.73 -9.88
N ASP A 294 14.41 37.19 -8.88
CA ASP A 294 14.73 38.61 -8.73
C ASP A 294 16.20 38.85 -9.13
N GLY A 295 16.34 39.43 -10.32
CA GLY A 295 17.31 40.51 -10.57
C GLY A 295 18.81 40.20 -10.52
N VAL A 296 19.35 39.61 -11.58
CA VAL A 296 20.71 39.97 -12.04
C VAL A 296 20.59 40.71 -13.36
N GLY A 297 20.24 42.00 -13.26
CA GLY A 297 20.42 42.94 -14.35
C GLY A 297 21.91 43.09 -14.63
N ARG A 298 22.37 42.45 -15.72
CA ARG A 298 23.72 42.63 -16.25
C ARG A 298 23.91 44.08 -16.70
N SER A 299 24.81 44.77 -16.03
CA SER A 299 25.51 45.94 -16.53
C SER A 299 26.29 45.56 -17.79
N ALA A 300 25.92 46.13 -18.94
CA ALA A 300 26.77 46.17 -20.12
C ALA A 300 26.98 47.65 -20.49
N GLN A 301 28.14 48.16 -20.07
CA GLN A 301 28.68 49.44 -20.50
C GLN A 301 28.93 49.38 -22.01
N GLY A 302 28.31 50.31 -22.75
CA GLY A 302 28.71 50.62 -24.11
C GLY A 302 29.98 51.47 -24.08
N ALA A 303 31.11 50.88 -24.47
CA ALA A 303 32.26 51.63 -24.95
C ALA A 303 32.09 51.85 -26.45
N SER A 304 31.75 53.08 -26.84
CA SER A 304 31.89 53.56 -28.21
C SER A 304 33.30 54.11 -28.37
N ALA A 305 34.00 53.62 -29.39
CA ALA A 305 35.20 54.21 -29.91
C ALA A 305 34.78 55.08 -31.10
N ASP A 306 35.13 56.36 -31.08
CA ASP A 306 35.41 57.15 -32.28
C ASP A 306 36.14 58.44 -31.88
N SER A 307 37.32 58.63 -32.49
CA SER A 307 38.16 59.85 -32.57
C SER A 307 38.90 60.36 -31.33
#